data_AF-A0A3B0XKX2-F1
#
_entry.id   AF-A0A3B0XKX2-F1
#
_cell.length_a   1.000
_cell.length_b   1.000
_cell.length_c   1.000
_cell.angle_alpha   90.00
_cell.angle_beta   90.00
_cell.angle_gamma   90.00
#
_symmetry.space_group_name_H-M   'P 1'
#
loop_
_entity.id
_entity.type
_entity.pdbx_description
1 polymer ?
#
loop_
_entity_poly.entity_id
_entity_poly.type
_entity_poly.pdbx_seq_one_letter_code
_entity_poly.pdbx_strand_id
1 'polypeptide(L)'
;MKIKQTVIIIMLLVLFILGARQWLVQKTLQNEFDKPTSKLSLCDPTKKNCQFGDNGFSYTLQFSQKPSVLTPFNVSIRADHPQLKFIDLTFSMASMNMGFNHYRLVEAASSWRTNVILPVCSLGRNDWQLSVAMTFENTQEITVFKFTQ
;
A
#
# COMPACT_ATOMS: atom_id res chain seq x y z
N MET A 1 -2.97 -58.69 13.70
CA MET A 1 -3.29 -57.45 14.46
C MET A 1 -2.52 -56.23 13.97
N LYS A 2 -1.21 -56.34 13.66
CA LYS A 2 -0.36 -55.21 13.18
C LYS A 2 -0.82 -54.56 11.86
N ILE A 3 -1.26 -55.34 10.87
CA ILE A 3 -1.70 -54.82 9.55
C ILE A 3 -2.92 -53.90 9.65
N LYS A 4 -3.90 -54.23 10.51
CA LYS A 4 -5.09 -53.39 10.73
C LYS A 4 -4.72 -52.05 11.39
N GLN A 5 -3.74 -52.04 12.30
CA GLN A 5 -3.27 -50.81 12.94
C GLN A 5 -2.50 -49.91 11.96
N THR A 6 -1.66 -50.46 11.09
CA THR A 6 -0.95 -49.68 10.06
C THR A 6 -1.91 -49.01 9.08
N VAL A 7 -2.98 -49.71 8.66
CA VAL A 7 -4.00 -49.14 7.76
C VAL A 7 -4.76 -47.97 8.41
N ILE A 8 -5.12 -48.09 9.69
CA ILE A 8 -5.81 -47.00 10.42
C ILE A 8 -4.89 -45.79 10.58
N ILE A 9 -3.61 -46.00 10.89
CA ILE A 9 -2.63 -44.90 11.01
C ILE A 9 -2.46 -44.18 9.66
N ILE A 10 -2.35 -44.92 8.57
CA ILE A 10 -2.25 -44.33 7.22
C ILE A 10 -3.52 -43.52 6.89
N MET A 11 -4.70 -44.06 7.20
CA MET A 11 -5.98 -43.38 6.93
C MET A 11 -6.10 -42.06 7.72
N LEU A 12 -5.73 -42.07 9.01
CA LEU A 12 -5.73 -40.88 9.85
C LEU A 12 -4.71 -39.84 9.37
N LEU A 13 -3.52 -40.28 8.95
CA LEU A 13 -2.47 -39.40 8.46
C LEU A 13 -2.86 -38.73 7.14
N VAL A 14 -3.53 -39.45 6.24
CA VAL A 14 -4.11 -38.89 5.01
C VAL A 14 -5.19 -37.86 5.31
N LEU A 15 -6.11 -38.16 6.23
CA LEU A 15 -7.17 -37.22 6.66
C LEU A 15 -6.58 -35.94 7.28
N PHE A 16 -5.56 -36.07 8.11
CA PHE A 16 -4.86 -34.94 8.71
C PHE A 16 -4.18 -34.05 7.65
N ILE A 17 -3.50 -34.65 6.67
CA ILE A 17 -2.88 -33.91 5.56
C ILE A 17 -3.96 -33.16 4.75
N LEU A 18 -5.09 -33.80 4.45
CA LEU A 18 -6.17 -33.14 3.68
C LEU A 18 -6.78 -31.96 4.46
N GLY A 19 -7.04 -32.12 5.75
CA GLY A 19 -7.53 -31.03 6.61
C GLY A 19 -6.55 -29.88 6.73
N ALA A 20 -5.26 -30.16 6.95
CA ALA A 20 -4.21 -29.14 7.01
C ALA A 20 -4.06 -28.37 5.68
N ARG A 21 -4.17 -29.07 4.55
CA ARG A 21 -4.14 -28.43 3.22
C ARG A 21 -5.33 -27.51 3.01
N GLN A 22 -6.54 -27.93 3.37
CA GLN A 22 -7.73 -27.07 3.27
C GLN A 22 -7.59 -25.82 4.14
N TRP A 23 -7.09 -25.97 5.36
CA TRP A 23 -6.86 -24.85 6.27
C TRP A 23 -5.82 -23.84 5.73
N LEU A 24 -4.70 -24.33 5.17
CA LEU A 24 -3.68 -23.49 4.55
C LEU A 24 -4.18 -22.75 3.30
N VAL A 25 -5.00 -23.41 2.46
CA VAL A 25 -5.60 -22.79 1.27
C VAL A 25 -6.57 -21.69 1.68
N GLN A 26 -7.41 -21.94 2.69
CA GLN A 26 -8.37 -20.95 3.17
C GLN A 26 -7.68 -19.71 3.76
N LYS A 27 -6.59 -19.91 4.51
CA LYS A 27 -5.77 -18.80 5.03
C LYS A 27 -5.15 -17.96 3.91
N THR A 28 -4.74 -18.59 2.81
CA THR A 28 -4.15 -17.90 1.66
C THR A 28 -5.19 -17.06 0.92
N LEU A 29 -6.41 -17.58 0.73
CA LEU A 29 -7.49 -16.86 0.04
C LEU A 29 -7.96 -15.62 0.81
N GLN A 30 -8.07 -15.70 2.15
CA GLN A 30 -8.51 -14.57 2.98
C GLN A 30 -7.61 -13.33 2.82
N ASN A 31 -6.28 -13.54 2.76
CA ASN A 31 -5.30 -12.46 2.60
C ASN A 31 -5.43 -11.69 1.28
N GLU A 32 -6.06 -12.28 0.26
CA GLU A 32 -6.25 -11.62 -1.04
C GLU A 32 -7.51 -10.73 -1.06
N PHE A 33 -8.53 -11.07 -0.27
CA PHE A 33 -9.77 -10.31 -0.15
C PHE A 33 -9.68 -9.13 0.83
N ASP A 34 -8.75 -9.16 1.79
CA ASP A 34 -8.52 -8.06 2.74
C ASP A 34 -7.60 -6.95 2.19
N LYS A 35 -7.20 -7.02 0.91
CA LYS A 35 -6.46 -5.92 0.28
C LYS A 35 -7.40 -4.72 0.09
N PRO A 36 -7.06 -3.53 0.63
CA PRO A 36 -7.87 -2.34 0.42
C PRO A 36 -8.03 -2.08 -1.08
N THR A 37 -9.26 -1.78 -1.50
CA THR A 37 -9.53 -1.45 -2.90
C THR A 37 -8.80 -0.15 -3.23
N SER A 38 -7.83 -0.22 -4.15
CA SER A 38 -7.05 0.95 -4.56
C SER A 38 -7.78 1.74 -5.65
N LYS A 39 -8.00 3.03 -5.42
CA LYS A 39 -8.58 3.97 -6.41
C LYS A 39 -7.46 4.62 -7.22
N LEU A 40 -7.54 4.54 -8.55
CA LEU A 40 -6.60 5.23 -9.43
C LEU A 40 -7.02 6.69 -9.61
N SER A 41 -6.12 7.63 -9.32
CA SER A 41 -6.30 9.05 -9.62
C SER A 41 -5.75 9.40 -11.00
N LEU A 42 -6.48 10.25 -11.73
CA LEU A 42 -6.05 10.81 -13.01
C LEU A 42 -5.17 12.07 -12.85
N CYS A 43 -4.94 12.50 -11.61
CA CYS A 43 -4.13 13.67 -11.32
C CYS A 43 -2.63 13.34 -11.25
N ASP A 44 -1.82 14.15 -11.91
CA ASP A 44 -0.36 14.11 -11.84
C ASP A 44 0.15 15.11 -10.77
N PRO A 45 0.64 14.63 -9.61
CA PRO A 45 1.08 15.47 -8.50
C PRO A 45 2.34 16.29 -8.79
N THR A 46 3.05 16.03 -9.90
CA THR A 46 4.21 16.84 -10.31
C THR A 46 3.82 18.10 -11.06
N LYS A 47 2.61 18.14 -11.63
CA LYS A 47 2.11 19.25 -12.43
C LYS A 47 1.23 20.21 -11.64
N LYS A 48 0.49 19.68 -10.66
CA LYS A 48 -0.45 20.46 -9.85
C LYS A 48 -0.74 19.76 -8.53
N ASN A 49 -1.34 20.50 -7.59
CA ASN A 49 -1.92 19.93 -6.39
C ASN A 49 -3.10 19.01 -6.76
N CYS A 50 -3.12 17.81 -6.19
CA CYS A 50 -4.13 16.81 -6.49
C CYS A 50 -5.17 16.73 -5.37
N GLN A 51 -6.43 16.97 -5.74
CA GLN A 51 -7.56 16.73 -4.84
C GLN A 51 -8.04 15.28 -4.98
N PHE A 52 -8.33 14.63 -3.87
CA PHE A 52 -8.82 13.26 -3.80
C PHE A 52 -9.59 13.03 -2.50
N GLY A 53 -10.34 11.94 -2.43
CA GLY A 53 -11.21 11.64 -1.30
C GLY A 53 -12.50 10.98 -1.77
N ASP A 54 -13.32 10.58 -0.81
CA ASP A 54 -14.64 10.02 -1.04
C ASP A 54 -15.57 10.38 0.14
N ASN A 55 -16.86 10.10 -0.01
CA ASN A 55 -17.85 10.23 1.08
C ASN A 55 -17.90 11.62 1.77
N GLY A 56 -17.67 12.69 0.99
CA GLY A 56 -17.79 14.07 1.47
C GLY A 56 -16.53 14.67 2.08
N PHE A 57 -15.44 13.89 2.24
CA PHE A 57 -14.14 14.42 2.64
C PHE A 57 -13.25 14.64 1.41
N SER A 58 -12.55 15.78 1.39
CA SER A 58 -11.62 16.15 0.33
C SER A 58 -10.25 16.43 0.91
N TYR A 59 -9.25 15.78 0.32
CA TYR A 59 -7.85 15.85 0.69
C TYR A 59 -7.06 16.48 -0.44
N THR A 60 -6.02 17.24 -0.11
CA THR A 60 -5.14 17.86 -1.12
C THR A 60 -3.72 17.38 -0.95
N LEU A 61 -3.23 16.62 -1.92
CA LEU A 61 -1.83 16.21 -2.06
C LEU A 61 -1.03 17.31 -2.77
N GLN A 62 0.12 17.65 -2.19
CA GLN A 62 1.03 18.67 -2.72
C GLN A 62 2.48 18.23 -2.54
N PHE A 63 3.26 18.38 -3.61
CA PHE A 63 4.72 18.29 -3.58
C PHE A 63 5.31 19.70 -3.46
N SER A 64 6.36 19.87 -2.66
CA SER A 64 7.03 21.18 -2.51
C SER A 64 7.78 21.61 -3.76
N GLN A 65 8.21 20.64 -4.57
CA GLN A 65 8.90 20.82 -5.84
C GLN A 65 8.70 19.58 -6.71
N LYS A 66 9.00 19.70 -8.00
CA LYS A 66 9.08 18.54 -8.88
C LYS A 66 10.14 17.57 -8.31
N PRO A 67 9.80 16.29 -8.06
CA PRO A 67 10.77 15.35 -7.52
C PRO A 67 12.00 15.28 -8.42
N SER A 68 13.20 15.16 -7.85
CA SER A 68 14.45 14.87 -8.60
C SER A 68 15.15 13.68 -7.94
N VAL A 69 15.87 12.87 -8.74
CA VAL A 69 16.57 11.68 -8.24
C VAL A 69 17.57 12.08 -7.16
N LEU A 70 17.63 11.32 -6.06
CA LEU A 70 18.51 11.58 -4.91
C LEU A 70 18.36 13.00 -4.31
N THR A 71 17.29 13.70 -4.63
CA THR A 71 17.04 15.05 -4.13
C THR A 71 15.82 15.01 -3.20
N PRO A 72 15.99 15.34 -1.92
CA PRO A 72 14.88 15.41 -0.99
C PRO A 72 13.81 16.42 -1.42
N PHE A 73 12.54 16.08 -1.25
CA PHE A 73 11.41 16.99 -1.43
C PHE A 73 10.35 16.71 -0.37
N ASN A 74 9.55 17.71 -0.04
CA ASN A 74 8.49 17.54 0.95
C ASN A 74 7.20 17.14 0.25
N VAL A 75 6.52 16.16 0.84
CA VAL A 75 5.15 15.80 0.48
C VAL A 75 4.26 16.23 1.62
N SER A 76 3.16 16.90 1.27
CA SER A 76 2.15 17.31 2.23
C SER A 76 0.76 16.92 1.76
N ILE A 77 -0.07 16.52 2.72
CA ILE A 77 -1.49 16.24 2.51
C ILE A 77 -2.28 17.11 3.49
N ARG A 78 -3.09 18.02 2.96
CA ARG A 78 -4.11 18.68 3.78
C ARG A 78 -5.27 17.70 3.94
N ALA A 79 -5.53 17.31 5.18
CA ALA A 79 -6.62 16.43 5.54
C ALA A 79 -7.20 16.87 6.87
N ASP A 80 -8.49 17.14 6.88
CA ASP A 80 -9.27 17.46 8.08
C ASP A 80 -10.33 16.37 8.23
N HIS A 81 -9.93 15.27 8.86
CA HIS A 81 -10.80 14.12 9.09
C HIS A 81 -10.57 13.58 10.50
N PRO A 82 -11.57 13.59 11.39
CA PRO A 82 -11.38 13.30 12.81
C PRO A 82 -10.95 11.85 13.10
N GLN A 83 -11.33 10.89 12.24
CA GLN A 83 -10.97 9.48 12.40
C GLN A 83 -9.67 9.07 11.70
N LEU A 84 -8.98 9.99 11.01
CA LEU A 84 -7.72 9.67 10.31
C LEU A 84 -6.61 9.46 11.34
N LYS A 85 -5.97 8.30 11.34
CA LYS A 85 -4.93 7.94 12.32
C LYS A 85 -3.52 8.11 11.77
N PHE A 86 -3.29 7.70 10.53
CA PHE A 86 -2.00 7.84 9.87
C PHE A 86 -2.14 7.83 8.35
N ILE A 87 -1.19 8.48 7.70
CA ILE A 87 -1.04 8.47 6.25
C ILE A 87 0.34 7.90 5.91
N ASP A 88 0.35 6.89 5.07
CA ASP A 88 1.56 6.28 4.56
C ASP A 88 1.67 6.48 3.05
N LEU A 89 2.86 6.83 2.57
CA LEU A 89 3.19 6.95 1.16
C LEU A 89 4.07 5.77 0.78
N THR A 90 3.80 5.19 -0.38
CA THR A 90 4.70 4.21 -1.01
C THR A 90 4.98 4.63 -2.44
N PHE A 91 6.25 4.79 -2.78
CA PHE A 91 6.70 5.10 -4.14
C PHE A 91 7.24 3.85 -4.83
N SER A 92 6.59 3.45 -5.92
CA SER A 92 6.99 2.31 -6.75
C SER A 92 7.05 2.72 -8.22
N MET A 93 7.63 1.87 -9.05
CA MET A 93 7.51 1.98 -10.50
C MET A 93 6.65 0.82 -11.01
N ALA A 94 6.04 0.97 -12.19
CA ALA A 94 5.27 -0.13 -12.77
C ALA A 94 6.17 -1.38 -12.89
N SER A 95 5.63 -2.53 -12.50
CA SER A 95 6.29 -3.85 -12.54
C SER A 95 7.65 -3.96 -11.84
N MET A 96 8.00 -3.03 -10.94
CA MET A 96 9.29 -3.08 -10.23
C MET A 96 9.16 -2.66 -8.76
N ASN A 97 9.59 -3.54 -7.86
CA ASN A 97 9.71 -3.22 -6.44
C ASN A 97 11.00 -2.43 -6.22
N MET A 98 10.86 -1.16 -5.83
CA MET A 98 11.99 -0.25 -5.60
C MET A 98 12.57 -0.36 -4.18
N GLY A 99 12.19 -1.37 -3.41
CA GLY A 99 12.63 -1.57 -2.03
C GLY A 99 11.88 -0.69 -1.03
N PHE A 100 12.57 -0.21 -0.01
CA PHE A 100 12.01 0.57 1.10
C PHE A 100 11.73 2.04 0.71
N ASN A 101 10.77 2.26 -0.17
CA ASN A 101 10.27 3.60 -0.52
C ASN A 101 8.94 3.90 0.19
N HIS A 102 8.90 3.61 1.49
CA HIS A 102 7.73 3.78 2.34
C HIS A 102 7.97 4.90 3.34
N TYR A 103 7.03 5.84 3.42
CA TYR A 103 7.16 7.05 4.23
C TYR A 103 5.89 7.31 5.00
N ARG A 104 5.99 7.38 6.32
CA ARG A 104 4.88 7.83 7.18
C ARG A 104 4.87 9.35 7.25
N LEU A 105 3.70 9.94 7.10
CA LEU A 105 3.52 11.37 7.34
C LEU A 105 3.36 11.63 8.84
N VAL A 106 3.92 12.75 9.26
CA VAL A 106 3.75 13.30 10.59
C VAL A 106 2.69 14.39 10.54
N GLU A 107 1.78 14.36 11.49
CA GLU A 107 0.73 15.38 11.65
C GLU A 107 1.35 16.73 12.04
N ALA A 108 0.90 17.81 11.40
CA ALA A 108 1.39 19.15 11.62
C ALA A 108 0.28 20.20 11.40
N ALA A 109 -0.32 20.66 12.51
CA ALA A 109 -1.45 21.58 12.57
C ALA A 109 -2.63 21.08 11.71
N SER A 110 -2.82 21.62 10.50
CA SER A 110 -3.91 21.26 9.57
C SER A 110 -3.44 20.42 8.37
N SER A 111 -2.28 19.78 8.48
CA SER A 111 -1.71 19.00 7.38
C SER A 111 -0.77 17.91 7.87
N TRP A 112 -0.64 16.88 7.07
CA TRP A 112 0.28 15.78 7.25
C TRP A 112 1.49 16.00 6.34
N ARG A 113 2.72 15.79 6.82
CA ARG A 113 3.95 16.13 6.09
C ARG A 113 5.04 15.09 6.27
N THR A 114 5.87 14.91 5.25
CA THR A 114 7.09 14.11 5.35
C THR A 114 8.12 14.57 4.31
N ASN A 115 9.36 14.16 4.51
CA ASN A 115 10.45 14.39 3.58
C ASN A 115 10.74 13.07 2.83
N VAL A 116 10.79 13.14 1.50
CA VAL A 116 10.91 11.98 0.61
C VAL A 116 12.15 12.15 -0.27
N ILE A 117 12.87 11.04 -0.50
CA ILE A 117 13.93 10.96 -1.49
C ILE A 117 13.63 9.81 -2.47
N LEU A 118 13.62 10.08 -3.77
CA LEU A 118 13.44 9.03 -4.77
C LEU A 118 14.80 8.42 -5.13
N PRO A 119 14.94 7.08 -5.09
CA PRO A 119 16.18 6.43 -5.49
C PRO A 119 16.37 6.48 -7.01
N VAL A 120 17.61 6.22 -7.43
CA VAL A 120 17.96 6.12 -8.86
C VAL A 120 17.54 4.76 -9.43
N CYS A 121 16.96 4.78 -10.63
CA CYS A 121 16.74 3.58 -11.41
C CYS A 121 17.96 3.31 -12.29
N SER A 122 18.62 2.17 -12.12
CA SER A 122 19.74 1.75 -12.98
C SER A 122 19.34 1.57 -14.46
N LEU A 123 18.04 1.37 -14.73
CA LEU A 123 17.47 1.28 -16.08
C LEU A 123 17.04 2.64 -16.66
N GLY A 124 17.28 3.75 -15.94
CA GLY A 124 16.94 5.10 -16.42
C GLY A 124 15.45 5.42 -16.49
N ARG A 125 14.60 4.62 -15.84
CA ARG A 125 13.15 4.88 -15.78
C ARG A 125 12.83 6.04 -14.85
N ASN A 126 11.76 6.76 -15.18
CA ASN A 126 11.22 7.89 -14.45
C ASN A 126 9.70 7.84 -14.28
N ASP A 127 9.07 6.69 -14.55
CA ASP A 127 7.64 6.47 -14.40
C ASP A 127 7.30 5.96 -13.00
N TRP A 128 6.70 6.82 -12.20
CA TRP A 128 6.45 6.57 -10.79
C TRP A 128 4.96 6.40 -10.49
N GLN A 129 4.68 5.59 -9.48
CA GLN A 129 3.39 5.43 -8.83
C GLN A 129 3.55 5.78 -7.35
N LEU A 130 2.74 6.72 -6.89
CA LEU A 130 2.60 7.04 -5.48
C LEU A 130 1.30 6.42 -4.98
N SER A 131 1.40 5.45 -4.08
CA SER A 131 0.28 4.95 -3.29
C SER A 131 0.17 5.75 -2.00
N VAL A 132 -0.96 6.40 -1.80
CA VAL A 132 -1.32 7.09 -0.56
C VAL A 132 -2.30 6.20 0.19
N ALA A 133 -1.87 5.61 1.30
CA ALA A 133 -2.71 4.82 2.19
C ALA A 133 -3.15 5.68 3.37
N MET A 134 -4.44 5.95 3.46
CA MET A 134 -5.06 6.64 4.59
C MET A 134 -5.72 5.61 5.48
N THR A 135 -5.29 5.54 6.73
CA THR A 135 -5.85 4.59 7.69
C THR A 135 -6.70 5.31 8.71
N PHE A 136 -7.94 4.86 8.81
CA PHE A 136 -8.94 5.32 9.75
C PHE A 136 -9.11 4.28 10.86
N GLU A 137 -10.03 4.51 11.80
CA GLU A 137 -10.23 3.60 12.94
C GLU A 137 -10.52 2.15 12.52
N ASN A 138 -11.35 1.97 11.49
CA ASN A 138 -11.86 0.65 11.11
C ASN A 138 -11.57 0.29 9.64
N THR A 139 -10.99 1.20 8.87
CA THR A 139 -10.83 1.05 7.42
C THR A 139 -9.52 1.65 6.93
N GLN A 140 -9.07 1.20 5.77
CA GLN A 140 -7.97 1.79 5.04
C GLN A 140 -8.40 2.08 3.61
N GLU A 141 -8.06 3.26 3.12
CA GLU A 141 -8.31 3.68 1.75
C GLU A 141 -6.98 3.92 1.05
N ILE A 142 -6.83 3.39 -0.18
CA ILE A 142 -5.61 3.57 -0.96
C ILE A 142 -5.96 4.34 -2.23
N THR A 143 -5.28 5.47 -2.45
CA THR A 143 -5.34 6.20 -3.72
C THR A 143 -3.98 6.17 -4.40
N VAL A 144 -3.96 5.81 -5.69
CA VAL A 144 -2.74 5.70 -6.49
C VAL A 144 -2.65 6.86 -7.47
N PHE A 145 -1.52 7.56 -7.46
CA PHE A 145 -1.19 8.66 -8.38
C PHE A 145 -0.05 8.23 -9.29
N LYS A 146 -0.19 8.44 -10.60
CA LYS A 146 0.88 8.17 -11.57
C LYS A 146 1.51 9.49 -12.00
N PHE A 147 2.83 9.51 -12.11
CA PHE A 147 3.56 10.69 -12.59
C PHE A 147 4.89 10.32 -13.23
N THR A 148 5.47 11.30 -13.91
CA THR A 148 6.80 11.19 -14.51
C THR A 148 7.67 12.33 -14.00
N GLN A 149 8.88 11.99 -13.59
CA GLN A 149 9.91 12.95 -13.19
C GLN A 149 10.63 13.52 -14.42
#